data_AF-A0A0F3GUI3-F1
#
_entry.id   AF-A0A0F3GUI3-F1
#
_cell.length_a   1.000
_cell.length_b   1.000
_cell.length_c   1.000
_cell.angle_alpha   90.00
_cell.angle_beta   90.00
_cell.angle_gamma   90.00
#
_symmetry.space_group_name_H-M   'P 1'
#
loop_
_entity.id
_entity.type
_entity.pdbx_description
1 polymer ?
#
loop_
_entity_poly.entity_id
_entity_poly.type
_entity_poly.pdbx_seq_one_letter_code
_entity_poly.pdbx_strand_id
1 'polypeptide(L)'
;MIDDVEMRELFKLESDEHLSVLESGLMQLEQQPGNKDTLQEMFREAHSLKGSARMLGVYKVMEVSHALEDLFGKAQRGDVVFTTAIIERIYPVVEGLRKFVAEA
;
A
#
# COMPACT_ATOMS: atom_id res chain seq x y z
N MET A 1 6.46 18.17 -7.10
CA MET A 1 6.85 17.04 -7.96
C MET A 1 8.33 16.79 -7.73
N ILE A 2 8.78 15.57 -7.94
CA ILE A 2 10.19 15.23 -7.74
C ILE A 2 11.00 15.87 -8.88
N ASP A 3 11.89 16.81 -8.55
CA ASP A 3 12.67 17.59 -9.53
C ASP A 3 13.77 16.74 -10.17
N ASP A 4 14.40 15.87 -9.40
CA ASP A 4 15.42 14.93 -9.88
C ASP A 4 14.76 13.78 -10.64
N VAL A 5 15.08 13.65 -11.93
CA VAL A 5 14.49 12.66 -12.82
C VAL A 5 14.87 11.24 -12.40
N GLU A 6 16.13 11.01 -11.98
CA GLU A 6 16.58 9.67 -11.57
C GLU A 6 15.88 9.24 -10.28
N MET A 7 15.77 10.14 -9.29
CA MET A 7 15.01 9.86 -8.07
C MET A 7 13.52 9.61 -8.35
N ARG A 8 12.93 10.33 -9.31
CA ARG A 8 11.53 10.15 -9.68
C ARG A 8 11.28 8.79 -10.32
N GLU A 9 12.13 8.37 -11.26
CA GLU A 9 11.99 7.06 -11.89
C GLU A 9 12.26 5.93 -10.90
N LEU A 10 13.25 6.09 -10.00
CA LEU A 10 13.50 5.14 -8.92
C LEU A 10 12.30 5.02 -7.98
N PHE A 11 11.72 6.16 -7.56
CA PHE A 11 10.52 6.17 -6.73
C PHE A 11 9.35 5.44 -7.40
N LYS A 12 9.14 5.65 -8.70
CA LYS A 12 8.09 4.97 -9.46
C LYS A 12 8.30 3.46 -9.48
N LEU A 13 9.54 3.02 -9.75
CA LEU A 13 9.89 1.61 -9.78
C LEU A 13 9.68 0.94 -8.40
N GLU A 14 10.27 1.48 -7.34
CA GLU A 14 10.13 0.94 -5.98
C GLU A 14 8.67 0.94 -5.51
N SER A 15 7.93 2.00 -5.84
CA SER A 15 6.51 2.08 -5.48
C SER A 15 5.68 1.03 -6.21
N ASP A 16 6.00 0.72 -7.47
CA ASP A 16 5.31 -0.31 -8.25
C ASP A 16 5.52 -1.71 -7.65
N GLU A 17 6.73 -1.99 -7.14
CA GLU A 17 7.05 -3.22 -6.41
C GLU A 17 6.21 -3.34 -5.13
N HIS A 18 6.19 -2.31 -4.28
CA HIS A 18 5.35 -2.29 -3.07
C HIS A 18 3.86 -2.50 -3.40
N LEU A 19 3.34 -1.80 -4.42
CA LEU A 19 1.93 -1.91 -4.82
C LEU A 19 1.57 -3.31 -5.34
N SER A 20 2.50 -3.96 -6.04
CA SER A 20 2.29 -5.32 -6.56
C SER A 20 2.24 -6.36 -5.44
N VAL A 21 3.03 -6.18 -4.38
CA VAL A 21 2.96 -7.01 -3.17
C VAL A 21 1.64 -6.77 -2.43
N LEU A 22 1.20 -5.51 -2.30
CA LEU A 22 -0.11 -5.18 -1.71
C LEU A 22 -1.26 -5.85 -2.47
N GLU A 23 -1.26 -5.77 -3.80
CA GLU A 23 -2.29 -6.38 -4.65
C GLU A 23 -2.31 -7.91 -4.51
N SER A 24 -1.14 -8.55 -4.51
CA SER A 24 -1.01 -9.99 -4.28
C SER A 24 -1.47 -10.41 -2.87
N GLY A 25 -1.17 -9.57 -1.87
CA GLY A 25 -1.62 -9.77 -0.50
C GLY A 25 -3.13 -9.71 -0.36
N LEU A 26 -3.81 -8.79 -1.07
CA LEU A 26 -5.27 -8.74 -1.11
C LEU A 26 -5.85 -10.05 -1.66
N MET A 27 -5.32 -10.58 -2.77
CA MET A 27 -5.77 -11.86 -3.35
C MET A 27 -5.60 -13.02 -2.37
N GLN A 28 -4.51 -13.05 -1.60
CA GLN A 28 -4.30 -14.07 -0.58
C GLN A 28 -5.31 -13.93 0.57
N LEU A 29 -5.61 -12.71 1.01
CA LEU A 29 -6.57 -12.46 2.08
C LEU A 29 -8.01 -12.75 1.65
N GLU A 30 -8.35 -12.73 0.36
CA GLU A 30 -9.67 -13.19 -0.11
C GLU A 30 -9.88 -14.69 0.20
N GLN A 31 -8.81 -15.48 0.11
CA GLN A 31 -8.84 -16.92 0.39
C GLN A 31 -8.61 -17.21 1.88
N GLN A 32 -7.76 -16.41 2.53
CA GLN A 32 -7.37 -16.58 3.93
C GLN A 32 -7.42 -15.26 4.70
N PRO A 33 -8.62 -14.75 5.04
CA PRO A 33 -8.83 -13.42 5.63
C PRO A 33 -8.07 -13.10 6.92
N GLY A 34 -7.69 -14.14 7.67
CA GLY A 34 -6.97 -14.02 8.94
C GLY A 34 -5.48 -14.33 8.85
N ASN A 35 -4.91 -14.45 7.65
CA ASN A 35 -3.50 -14.77 7.48
C ASN A 35 -2.65 -13.61 8.02
N LYS A 36 -2.08 -13.83 9.21
CA LYS A 36 -1.29 -12.81 9.93
C LYS A 36 0.01 -12.48 9.22
N ASP A 37 0.61 -13.43 8.52
CA ASP A 37 1.88 -13.22 7.82
C ASP A 37 1.65 -12.32 6.61
N THR A 38 0.60 -12.58 5.83
CA THR A 38 0.18 -11.70 4.73
C THR A 38 -0.16 -10.29 5.22
N LEU A 39 -0.94 -10.16 6.30
CA LEU A 39 -1.25 -8.86 6.90
C LEU A 39 0.00 -8.11 7.37
N GLN A 40 0.96 -8.83 7.94
CA GLN A 40 2.23 -8.22 8.38
C GLN A 40 3.09 -7.77 7.21
N GLU A 41 3.14 -8.55 6.14
CA GLU A 41 3.82 -8.18 4.90
C GLU A 41 3.20 -6.91 4.31
N MET A 42 1.89 -6.90 4.09
CA MET A 42 1.19 -5.74 3.55
C MET A 42 1.35 -4.49 4.43
N PHE A 43 1.36 -4.64 5.76
CA PHE A 43 1.68 -3.54 6.68
C PHE A 43 3.08 -2.95 6.42
N ARG A 44 4.10 -3.81 6.27
CA ARG A 44 5.48 -3.36 6.01
C ARG A 44 5.60 -2.67 4.65
N GLU A 45 4.98 -3.21 3.60
CA GLU A 45 5.02 -2.61 2.27
C GLU A 45 4.34 -1.23 2.24
N ALA A 46 3.18 -1.10 2.88
CA ALA A 46 2.51 0.18 3.04
C ALA A 46 3.37 1.19 3.83
N HIS A 47 4.08 0.72 4.86
CA HIS A 47 4.99 1.55 5.65
C HIS A 47 6.21 2.04 4.87
N SER A 48 6.84 1.17 4.10
CA SER A 48 7.96 1.52 3.23
C SER A 48 7.52 2.55 2.18
N LEU A 49 6.40 2.30 1.49
CA LEU A 49 5.86 3.21 0.49
C LEU A 49 5.51 4.58 1.09
N LYS A 50 4.91 4.62 2.29
CA LYS A 50 4.66 5.86 3.05
C LYS A 50 5.97 6.61 3.32
N GLY A 51 7.01 5.89 3.74
CA GLY A 51 8.34 6.44 4.04
C GLY A 51 8.97 7.10 2.81
N SER A 52 9.04 6.38 1.69
CA SER A 52 9.58 6.87 0.42
C SER A 52 8.79 8.08 -0.09
N ALA A 53 7.45 8.00 -0.08
CA ALA A 53 6.60 9.10 -0.49
C ALA A 53 6.77 10.35 0.39
N ARG A 54 6.93 10.19 1.71
CA ARG A 54 7.19 11.29 2.63
C ARG A 54 8.54 11.95 2.37
N MET A 55 9.59 11.15 2.14
CA MET A 55 10.94 11.63 1.89
C MET A 55 11.02 12.49 0.63
N LEU A 56 10.25 12.12 -0.40
CA LEU A 56 10.24 12.79 -1.71
C LEU A 56 9.10 13.81 -1.87
N GLY A 57 8.33 14.08 -0.81
CA GLY A 57 7.26 15.09 -0.82
C GLY A 57 6.03 14.70 -1.66
N VAL A 58 5.82 13.41 -1.94
CA VAL A 58 4.66 12.88 -2.68
C VAL A 58 3.49 12.66 -1.72
N TYR A 59 2.93 13.76 -1.21
CA TYR A 59 2.01 13.71 -0.06
C TYR A 59 0.72 12.91 -0.31
N LYS A 60 0.17 12.92 -1.53
CA LYS A 60 -1.02 12.11 -1.87
C LYS A 60 -0.77 10.61 -1.70
N VAL A 61 0.41 10.14 -2.12
CA VAL A 61 0.80 8.73 -1.94
C VAL A 61 1.00 8.46 -0.45
N MET A 62 1.74 9.34 0.25
CA MET A 62 1.99 9.21 1.69
C MET A 62 0.71 9.06 2.51
N GLU A 63 -0.31 9.90 2.28
CA GLU A 63 -1.56 9.87 3.05
C GLU A 63 -2.34 8.57 2.83
N VAL A 64 -2.43 8.10 1.59
CA VAL A 64 -3.15 6.86 1.26
C VAL A 64 -2.39 5.64 1.78
N SER A 65 -1.06 5.58 1.60
CA SER A 65 -0.22 4.51 2.13
C SER A 65 -0.30 4.44 3.66
N HIS A 66 -0.38 5.57 4.34
CA HIS A 66 -0.58 5.62 5.78
C HIS A 66 -1.93 5.04 6.21
N ALA A 67 -3.01 5.37 5.50
CA ALA A 67 -4.33 4.79 5.78
C ALA A 67 -4.36 3.27 5.57
N LEU A 68 -3.64 2.77 4.55
CA LEU A 68 -3.48 1.32 4.33
C LEU A 68 -2.65 0.66 5.44
N GLU A 69 -1.51 1.24 5.81
CA GLU A 69 -0.68 0.79 6.94
C GLU A 69 -1.50 0.65 8.22
N ASP A 70 -2.27 1.68 8.58
CA ASP A 70 -3.13 1.68 9.76
C ASP A 70 -4.20 0.57 9.70
N LEU A 71 -4.80 0.38 8.52
CA LEU A 71 -5.85 -0.62 8.31
C LEU A 71 -5.29 -2.04 8.43
N PHE A 72 -4.15 -2.34 7.81
CA PHE A 72 -3.49 -3.64 7.92
C PHE A 72 -3.01 -3.89 9.36
N GLY A 73 -2.46 -2.88 10.03
CA GLY A 73 -2.05 -2.98 11.43
C GLY A 73 -3.22 -3.30 12.37
N LYS A 74 -4.39 -2.69 12.15
CA LYS A 74 -5.63 -3.00 12.90
C LYS A 74 -6.08 -4.44 12.64
N ALA A 75 -6.07 -4.89 11.39
CA ALA A 75 -6.42 -6.26 11.06
C ALA A 75 -5.47 -7.29 11.67
N GLN A 76 -4.16 -7.01 11.67
CA GLN A 76 -3.16 -7.87 12.29
C GLN A 76 -3.38 -8.06 13.80
N ARG A 77 -3.80 -7.00 14.50
CA ARG A 77 -4.15 -7.05 15.93
C ARG A 77 -5.50 -7.70 16.21
N GLY A 78 -6.32 -7.93 15.18
CA GLY A 78 -7.69 -8.43 15.32
C GLY A 78 -8.71 -7.35 15.65
N ASP A 79 -8.34 -6.06 15.55
CA ASP A 79 -9.24 -4.92 15.76
C ASP A 79 -10.26 -4.78 14.59
N VAL A 80 -9.91 -5.31 13.42
CA VAL A 80 -10.73 -5.32 12.20
C VAL A 80 -10.67 -6.71 11.58
N VAL A 81 -11.81 -7.22 11.11
CA VAL A 81 -11.88 -8.47 10.34
C VAL A 81 -12.02 -8.12 8.86
N PHE A 82 -11.08 -8.58 8.03
CA PHE A 82 -11.15 -8.36 6.58
C PHE A 82 -12.16 -9.32 5.95
N THR A 83 -13.40 -8.90 5.85
CA THR A 83 -14.39 -9.61 5.03
C THR A 83 -14.08 -9.41 3.54
N THR A 84 -14.60 -10.29 2.67
CA THR A 84 -14.51 -10.12 1.21
C THR A 84 -14.96 -8.71 0.78
N ALA A 85 -16.07 -8.21 1.33
CA ALA A 85 -16.58 -6.88 1.04
C ALA A 85 -15.62 -5.74 1.47
N ILE A 86 -14.80 -5.94 2.50
CA ILE A 86 -13.76 -4.98 2.88
C ILE A 86 -12.60 -5.06 1.88
N ILE A 87 -12.15 -6.26 1.53
CA ILE A 87 -11.04 -6.46 0.60
C ILE A 87 -11.37 -5.89 -0.78
N GLU A 88 -12.58 -6.14 -1.29
CA GLU A 88 -13.10 -5.55 -2.54
C GLU A 88 -13.03 -4.02 -2.56
N ARG A 89 -13.19 -3.37 -1.40
CA ARG A 89 -13.10 -1.91 -1.27
C ARG A 89 -11.66 -1.40 -1.20
N ILE A 90 -10.68 -2.25 -0.91
CA ILE A 90 -9.26 -1.89 -0.85
C ILE A 90 -8.63 -1.92 -2.25
N TYR A 91 -9.04 -2.82 -3.15
CA TYR A 91 -8.50 -2.89 -4.52
C TYR A 91 -8.54 -1.54 -5.27
N PRO A 92 -9.66 -0.79 -5.32
CA PRO A 92 -9.70 0.52 -5.98
C PRO A 92 -8.77 1.56 -5.32
N VAL A 93 -8.46 1.40 -4.03
CA VAL A 93 -7.53 2.29 -3.32
C VAL A 93 -6.10 2.02 -3.78
N VAL A 94 -5.69 0.74 -3.88
CA VAL A 94 -4.36 0.36 -4.40
C VAL A 94 -4.20 0.80 -5.86
N GLU A 95 -5.23 0.63 -6.68
CA GLU A 95 -5.25 1.11 -8.07
C GLU A 95 -5.17 2.64 -8.16
N GLY A 96 -5.89 3.36 -7.30
CA GLY A 96 -5.78 4.82 -7.20
C GLY A 96 -4.39 5.28 -6.78
N LEU A 97 -3.75 4.54 -5.87
CA LEU A 97 -2.39 4.80 -5.42
C LEU A 97 -1.37 4.63 -6.55
N ARG A 98 -1.53 3.59 -7.39
CA ARG A 98 -0.71 3.39 -8.60
C ARG A 98 -0.78 4.57 -9.57
N LYS A 99 -1.96 5.17 -9.72
CA LYS A 99 -2.13 6.39 -10.53
C LYS A 99 -1.40 7.60 -9.93
N PHE A 100 -1.49 7.81 -8.62
CA PHE A 100 -0.74 8.89 -7.97
C PHE A 100 0.77 8.71 -8.05
N VAL A 101 1.27 7.47 -8.01
CA VAL A 101 2.68 7.16 -8.23
C VAL A 101 3.09 7.48 -9.66
N ALA A 102 2.29 7.10 -10.67
CA ALA A 102 2.59 7.41 -12.06
C ALA A 102 2.67 8.93 -12.35
N GLU A 103 1.85 9.71 -11.64
CA GLU A 103 1.78 11.19 -11.71
C GLU A 103 2.87 11.93 -10.91
N ALA A 104 3.66 11.23 -10.09
CA ALA A 104 4.71 11.83 -9.24
C ALA A 104 5.89 12.39 -10.03
#